data_AF-A0A9E2MVH0-F1
#
_entry.id   AF-A0A9E2MVH0-F1
#
_cell.length_a   1.000
_cell.length_b   1.000
_cell.length_c   1.000
_cell.angle_alpha   90.00
_cell.angle_beta   90.00
_cell.angle_gamma   90.00
#
_symmetry.space_group_name_H-M   'P 1'
#
loop_
_entity.id
_entity.type
_entity.pdbx_description
1 polymer ?
#
loop_
_entity_poly.entity_id
_entity_poly.type
_entity_poly.pdbx_seq_one_letter_code
_entity_poly.pdbx_strand_id
1 'polypeptide(L)'
;MSVTHDMNLAALYCDRIALLQEGRLHSLGRPGEVITESHIREVYRVNVVVDHHPLTGLPRVSLLGSHSPGQGSRWESGAAPQL
;
A
#
# COMPACT_ATOMS: atom_id res chain seq x y z
N MET A 1 -5.01 -17.28 13.51
CA MET A 1 -4.64 -15.86 13.60
C MET A 1 -3.28 -15.71 12.94
N SER A 2 -3.20 -14.95 11.85
CA SER A 2 -1.97 -14.73 11.09
C SER A 2 -1.52 -13.28 11.27
N VAL A 3 -0.21 -13.05 11.22
CA VAL A 3 0.39 -11.72 11.18
C VAL A 3 1.17 -11.64 9.88
N THR A 4 0.78 -10.73 8.99
CA THR A 4 1.43 -10.50 7.70
C THR A 4 1.89 -9.06 7.59
N HIS A 5 3.03 -8.86 6.95
CA HIS A 5 3.52 -7.53 6.58
C HIS A 5 2.93 -7.04 5.25
N ASP A 6 2.30 -7.94 4.49
CA ASP A 6 1.67 -7.63 3.21
C ASP A 6 0.16 -7.44 3.38
N MET A 7 -0.31 -6.22 3.12
CA MET A 7 -1.73 -5.85 3.20
C MET A 7 -2.59 -6.47 2.09
N ASN A 8 -2.04 -6.65 0.89
CA ASN A 8 -2.77 -7.26 -0.22
C ASN A 8 -3.04 -8.73 0.07
N LEU A 9 -2.06 -9.41 0.67
CA LEU A 9 -2.25 -10.77 1.15
C LEU A 9 -3.31 -10.83 2.27
N ALA A 10 -3.26 -9.89 3.22
CA ALA A 10 -4.28 -9.80 4.26
C ALA A 10 -5.69 -9.61 3.68
N ALA A 11 -5.82 -8.73 2.67
CA ALA A 11 -7.09 -8.46 2.01
C ALA A 11 -7.71 -9.72 1.37
N LEU A 12 -6.89 -10.58 0.78
CA LEU A 12 -7.33 -11.78 0.06
C LEU A 12 -7.75 -12.93 0.97
N TYR A 13 -7.09 -13.09 2.12
CA TYR A 13 -7.19 -14.31 2.92
C TYR A 13 -7.78 -14.11 4.32
N CYS A 14 -7.98 -12.87 4.77
CA CYS A 14 -8.53 -12.59 6.10
C CYS A 14 -9.97 -12.09 5.99
N ASP A 15 -10.87 -12.73 6.74
CA ASP A 15 -12.25 -12.23 6.89
C ASP A 15 -12.30 -10.92 7.69
N ARG A 16 -11.33 -10.74 8.61
CA ARG A 16 -11.18 -9.56 9.46
C ARG A 16 -9.72 -9.19 9.62
N ILE A 17 -9.45 -7.89 9.66
CA ILE A 17 -8.11 -7.32 9.81
C ILE A 17 -8.11 -6.40 11.03
N ALA A 18 -7.09 -6.55 11.89
CA ALA A 18 -6.78 -5.61 12.95
C ALA A 18 -5.59 -4.76 12.51
N LEU A 19 -5.78 -3.45 12.46
CA LEU A 19 -4.71 -2.50 12.22
C LEU A 19 -4.25 -1.90 13.54
N LEU A 20 -2.93 -1.91 13.76
CA LEU A 20 -2.32 -1.44 15.00
C LEU A 20 -1.47 -0.20 14.76
N GLN A 21 -1.53 0.74 15.68
CA GLN A 21 -0.68 1.94 15.73
C GLN A 21 -0.12 2.06 17.14
N GLU A 22 1.21 2.14 17.27
CA GLU A 22 1.90 2.28 18.56
C GLU A 22 1.47 1.23 19.62
N GLY A 23 1.28 -0.01 19.17
CA GLY A 23 0.86 -1.13 20.01
C GLY A 23 -0.61 -1.09 20.45
N ARG A 24 -1.42 -0.16 19.93
CA ARG A 24 -2.86 -0.03 20.20
C ARG A 24 -3.67 -0.37 18.96
N LEU A 25 -4.90 -0.85 19.18
CA LEU A 25 -5.85 -1.09 18.10
C LEU A 25 -6.33 0.23 17.51
N HIS A 26 -6.03 0.46 16.23
CA HIS A 26 -6.50 1.61 15.46
C HIS A 26 -7.86 1.30 14.81
N SER A 27 -7.96 0.17 14.11
CA SER A 27 -9.19 -0.28 13.46
C SER A 27 -9.30 -1.80 13.41
N LEU A 28 -10.53 -2.32 13.42
CA LEU A 28 -10.85 -3.74 13.32
C LEU A 28 -12.14 -3.94 12.52
N GLY A 29 -12.07 -4.66 11.41
CA GLY A 29 -13.20 -4.82 10.51
C GLY A 29 -12.90 -5.75 9.35
N ARG A 30 -13.78 -5.77 8.36
CA ARG A 30 -13.56 -6.42 7.07
C ARG A 30 -12.43 -5.72 6.31
N PRO A 31 -11.78 -6.39 5.34
CA PRO A 31 -10.70 -5.78 4.57
C PRO A 31 -11.04 -4.40 3.99
N GLY A 32 -12.21 -4.24 3.37
CA GLY A 32 -12.63 -2.96 2.78
C GLY A 32 -12.93 -1.84 3.79
N GLU A 33 -13.15 -2.18 5.06
CA GLU A 33 -13.37 -1.18 6.14
C GLU A 33 -12.03 -0.72 6.74
N VAL A 34 -11.00 -1.58 6.70
CA VAL A 34 -9.72 -1.37 7.38
C VAL A 34 -8.64 -0.89 6.41
N ILE A 35 -8.55 -1.48 5.22
CA ILE A 35 -7.55 -1.14 4.20
C ILE A 35 -8.07 0.04 3.40
N THR A 36 -7.79 1.25 3.91
CA THR A 36 -8.14 2.53 3.27
C THR A 36 -6.92 3.42 3.17
N GLU A 37 -6.92 4.36 2.21
CA GLU A 37 -5.80 5.31 2.05
C GLU A 37 -5.57 6.14 3.31
N SER A 38 -6.64 6.55 4.00
CA SER A 38 -6.58 7.34 5.23
C SER A 38 -5.94 6.55 6.37
N HIS A 39 -6.39 5.32 6.61
CA HIS A 39 -5.84 4.48 7.68
C HIS A 39 -4.36 4.16 7.43
N ILE A 40 -4.00 3.83 6.18
CA ILE A 40 -2.62 3.51 5.84
C ILE A 40 -1.72 4.74 5.99
N ARG A 41 -2.17 5.92 5.55
CA ARG A 41 -1.44 7.17 5.74
C ARG A 41 -1.23 7.49 7.22
N GLU A 42 -2.23 7.28 8.06
CA GLU A 42 -2.15 7.57 9.49
C GLU A 42 -1.19 6.62 10.21
N VAL A 43 -1.29 5.31 9.95
CA VAL A 43 -0.54 4.28 10.67
C VAL A 43 0.87 4.11 10.14
N TYR A 44 1.05 4.06 8.82
CA TYR A 44 2.35 3.79 8.18
C TYR A 44 3.05 5.04 7.66
N ARG A 45 2.39 6.20 7.65
CA ARG A 45 2.96 7.48 7.17
C ARG A 45 3.45 7.43 5.72
N VAL A 46 2.78 6.64 4.88
CA VAL A 46 3.06 6.50 3.45
C VAL A 46 1.86 6.91 2.61
N ASN A 47 2.12 7.38 1.39
CA ASN A 47 1.08 7.62 0.40
C ASN A 47 0.89 6.38 -0.47
N VAL A 48 -0.37 5.96 -0.60
CA VAL A 48 -0.79 4.81 -1.37
C VAL A 48 -2.02 5.17 -2.19
N VAL A 49 -2.25 4.40 -3.25
CA VAL A 49 -3.57 4.29 -3.86
C VAL A 49 -4.21 3.00 -3.38
N VAL A 50 -5.47 3.09 -2.97
CA VAL A 50 -6.29 1.90 -2.70
C VAL A 50 -7.38 1.79 -3.75
N ASP A 51 -7.26 0.77 -4.60
CA ASP A 51 -8.28 0.39 -5.57
C ASP A 51 -8.97 -0.92 -5.15
N HIS A 52 -10.00 -1.34 -5.90
CA HIS A 52 -10.66 -2.62 -5.68
C HIS A 52 -10.33 -3.57 -6.82
N HIS A 53 -9.93 -4.79 -6.49
CA HIS A 53 -9.65 -5.81 -7.49
C HIS A 53 -10.91 -6.14 -8.29
N PRO A 54 -10.87 -6.08 -9.64
CA PRO A 54 -12.08 -6.08 -10.47
C PRO A 54 -12.89 -7.39 -10.40
N LEU A 55 -12.24 -8.50 -10.04
CA LEU A 55 -12.91 -9.81 -9.96
C LEU A 55 -13.39 -10.17 -8.55
N THR A 56 -12.76 -9.62 -7.51
CA THR A 56 -13.03 -10.03 -6.12
C THR A 56 -13.69 -8.92 -5.30
N GLY A 57 -13.62 -7.66 -5.76
CA GLY A 57 -14.07 -6.49 -5.02
C GLY A 57 -13.27 -6.23 -3.75
N LEU A 58 -12.16 -6.93 -3.52
CA LEU A 58 -11.31 -6.76 -2.34
C LEU A 58 -10.33 -5.60 -2.55
N PRO A 59 -9.98 -4.87 -1.47
CA PRO A 59 -9.07 -3.74 -1.58
C PRO A 59 -7.67 -4.20 -1.99
N ARG A 60 -7.02 -3.39 -2.82
CA ARG A 60 -5.64 -3.54 -3.26
C ARG A 60 -4.87 -2.25 -3.04
N VAL A 61 -3.73 -2.36 -2.37
CA VAL A 61 -2.82 -1.27 -2.05
C VAL A 61 -1.70 -1.22 -3.08
N SER A 62 -1.52 -0.07 -3.71
CA SER A 62 -0.40 0.23 -4.61
C SER A 62 0.45 1.35 -4.00
N LEU A 63 1.74 1.09 -3.80
CA LEU A 63 2.68 2.11 -3.32
C LEU A 63 2.93 3.15 -4.42
N LEU A 64 2.74 4.42 -4.08
CA LEU A 64 3.20 5.53 -4.90
C LEU A 64 4.68 5.73 -4.60
N GLY A 65 5.53 4.88 -5.19
CA GLY A 65 6.98 5.03 -5.08
C GLY A 65 7.45 6.38 -5.64
N SER A 66 8.67 6.78 -5.27
CA SER A 66 9.39 7.91 -5.87
C SER A 66 9.77 7.70 -7.35
N HIS A 67 9.37 6.58 -7.96
CA HIS A 67 9.48 6.28 -9.39
C HIS A 67 8.10 6.09 -10.01
N SER A 68 7.22 7.07 -9.79
CA SER A 68 6.06 7.24 -10.65
C SER A 68 6.55 7.69 -12.04
N PRO A 69 6.26 6.98 -13.14
CA PRO A 69 6.54 7.46 -14.50
C PRO A 69 5.65 8.68 -14.76
N GLY A 70 6.15 9.86 -14.39
CA GLY A 70 5.38 11.11 -14.37
C GLY A 70 5.93 12.18 -13.43
N GLN A 71 6.86 11.84 -12.53
CA GLN A 71 7.59 12.83 -11.73
C GLN A 71 9.08 12.74 -12.09
N GLY A 72 9.53 13.67 -12.95
CA GLY A 72 10.83 13.65 -13.60
C GLY A 72 12.00 13.55 -12.62
N SER A 73 12.66 12.40 -12.61
CA SER A 73 14.02 12.29 -12.13
C SER A 73 14.96 12.69 -13.28
N ARG A 74 15.54 13.88 -13.14
CA ARG A 74 16.64 14.40 -13.95
C ARG A 74 17.86 13.48 -13.79
N TRP A 75 18.02 12.47 -14.65
CA TRP A 75 19.25 11.66 -14.74
C TRP A 75 19.71 11.38 -16.18
N GLU A 76 19.55 12.35 -17.08
CA GLU A 76 20.31 12.47 -18.34
C GLU A 76 20.93 13.87 -18.34
N SER A 77 22.23 14.12 -18.50
CA SER A 77 23.21 13.44 -19.32
C SER A 77 24.63 13.64 -18.76
N GLY A 78 25.38 12.54 -18.68
CA GLY A 78 26.83 12.54 -18.49
C GLY A 78 27.40 11.38 -19.30
N ALA A 79 27.63 11.67 -20.60
CA ALA A 79 28.13 10.81 -21.67
C ALA A 79 28.85 9.51 -21.25
N ALA A 80 28.35 8.38 -21.74
CA ALA A 80 29.19 7.23 -22.01
C ALA A 80 29.99 7.48 -23.30
N PRO A 81 31.34 7.46 -23.30
CA PRO A 81 32.08 7.32 -24.55
C PRO A 81 31.96 5.86 -25.00
N GLN A 82 31.49 5.70 -26.22
CA GLN A 82 31.57 4.45 -26.98
C GLN A 82 32.95 4.39 -27.65
N LEU A 83 33.57 3.21 -27.62
CA LEU A 83 34.89 2.78 -28.14
C LEU A 83 36.10 3.00 -27.21
#